data_AF-A0ABD3NPJ0-F1
#
_entry.id   AF-A0ABD3NPJ0-F1
#
_cell.length_a   1.000
_cell.length_b   1.000
_cell.length_c   1.000
_cell.angle_alpha   90.00
_cell.angle_beta   90.00
_cell.angle_gamma   90.00
#
_symmetry.space_group_name_H-M   'P 1'
#
loop_
_entity.id
_entity.type
_entity.pdbx_description
1 polymer ?
#
loop_
_entity_poly.entity_id
_entity_poly.type
_entity_poly.pdbx_seq_one_letter_code
_entity_poly.pdbx_strand_id
1 'polypeptide(L)'
;MTDATKEHSAADTHDVPLTPINLIRYVGSLGMLAFSIAIVGALIFTGNTRVAKEANPWVAVAVTVLAVTWLSMIEGSQASLVGLPPVDPDLYKESHPVTYKNAALVFRGDNLDRYLMGRQFMVLLVVFVINQCTSPLDPTVDVLGLPDGVKFVFLDVGLASITFTCVLGQLTTQVNASHMMIDFINNYFAVFTVYTAMFIEFLGIMHSAYLIQNILSAVSGKPIQTNEPPKSGFTFAFYWGRVLMSLAILGFCVTVNIVALLNGDTAVAVKYPSIKPGLAVFLMFFFMSIVGTLEGMQIAFFAFAKIPASERGDSYFAKKTCDLLFAGNGQNLPGFMIGRQLTVVASFFLVGSFTSMTIVPGEGNNIFGVSDGAQAFLNYGFQGAVMTTILASISWQFAASAYPLAFMNNPITYILLIVALALEFIGLCASAWVLARVQKAVMGFQYDEVYIGTPEERIENDHPDKEFGPDMGHLTGGGFMGHQVGSHDALDGPVPHSKDALEAKRSRDALEAQEAA
;
A
#
# COMPACT_ATOMS: atom_id res chain seq x y z
N MET A 1 -18.38 33.85 -7.67
CA MET A 1 -17.87 33.11 -8.84
C MET A 1 -18.91 32.09 -9.22
N THR A 2 -19.26 31.96 -10.50
CA THR A 2 -20.21 30.94 -10.99
C THR A 2 -19.60 29.54 -10.86
N ASP A 3 -20.41 28.49 -10.60
CA ASP A 3 -19.94 27.11 -10.39
C ASP A 3 -19.00 26.60 -11.49
N ALA A 4 -19.28 26.95 -12.76
CA ALA A 4 -18.43 26.60 -13.91
C ALA A 4 -17.01 27.23 -13.86
N THR A 5 -16.83 28.33 -13.12
CA THR A 5 -15.53 29.00 -12.95
C THR A 5 -14.72 28.37 -11.82
N LYS A 6 -15.38 27.73 -10.84
CA LYS A 6 -14.72 26.96 -9.76
C LYS A 6 -14.18 25.62 -10.28
N GLU A 7 -14.96 24.90 -11.10
CA GLU A 7 -14.51 23.65 -11.74
C GLU A 7 -13.23 23.84 -12.56
N HIS A 8 -13.13 24.94 -13.34
CA HIS A 8 -11.97 25.20 -14.19
C HIS A 8 -10.70 25.58 -13.40
N SER A 9 -10.84 26.36 -12.32
CA SER A 9 -9.69 26.86 -11.55
C SER A 9 -9.00 25.78 -10.70
N ALA A 10 -9.76 24.79 -10.20
CA ALA A 10 -9.20 23.67 -9.42
C ALA A 10 -8.65 22.55 -10.33
N ALA A 11 -9.15 22.41 -11.56
CA ALA A 11 -8.66 21.42 -12.49
C ALA A 11 -7.24 21.74 -13.02
N ASP A 12 -6.93 23.02 -13.21
CA ASP A 12 -5.67 23.49 -13.81
C ASP A 12 -4.45 23.39 -12.86
N THR A 13 -4.65 23.24 -11.54
CA THR A 13 -3.56 23.19 -10.53
C THR A 13 -2.95 21.80 -10.34
N HIS A 14 -3.68 20.73 -10.67
CA HIS A 14 -3.23 19.34 -10.48
C HIS A 14 -2.60 18.70 -11.74
N ASP A 15 -2.69 19.36 -12.90
CA ASP A 15 -2.13 18.82 -14.14
C ASP A 15 -0.64 19.17 -14.30
N VAL A 16 0.21 18.14 -14.19
CA VAL A 16 1.65 18.28 -14.44
C VAL A 16 1.86 18.79 -15.88
N PRO A 17 2.61 19.89 -16.09
CA PRO A 17 2.84 20.43 -17.43
C PRO A 17 3.53 19.39 -18.32
N LEU A 18 3.01 19.25 -19.54
CA LEU A 18 3.53 18.36 -20.58
C LEU A 18 4.88 18.89 -21.10
N THR A 19 5.94 18.57 -20.39
CA THR A 19 7.32 18.75 -20.87
C THR A 19 7.67 17.64 -21.88
N PRO A 20 8.61 17.87 -22.82
CA PRO A 20 9.08 16.83 -23.73
C PRO A 20 9.59 15.57 -23.02
N ILE A 21 10.24 15.75 -21.85
CA ILE A 21 10.74 14.64 -21.02
C ILE A 21 9.57 13.85 -20.43
N ASN A 22 8.55 14.52 -19.90
CA ASN A 22 7.36 13.85 -19.37
C ASN A 22 6.59 13.10 -20.46
N LEU A 23 6.51 13.65 -21.66
CA LEU A 23 5.87 12.98 -22.79
C LEU A 23 6.61 11.69 -23.18
N ILE A 24 7.95 11.72 -23.25
CA ILE A 24 8.76 10.53 -23.51
C ILE A 24 8.54 9.48 -22.42
N ARG A 25 8.53 9.88 -21.14
CA ARG A 25 8.26 8.98 -20.00
C ARG A 25 6.87 8.34 -20.11
N TYR A 26 5.84 9.11 -20.43
CA TYR A 26 4.47 8.59 -20.59
C TYR A 26 4.35 7.62 -21.75
N VAL A 27 4.86 7.97 -22.94
CA VAL A 27 4.81 7.10 -24.12
C VAL A 27 5.63 5.83 -23.90
N GLY A 28 6.85 5.95 -23.35
CA GLY A 28 7.71 4.81 -23.04
C GLY A 28 7.06 3.87 -22.01
N SER A 29 6.49 4.42 -20.94
CA SER A 29 5.80 3.62 -19.92
C SER A 29 4.54 2.95 -20.45
N LEU A 30 3.74 3.62 -21.30
CA LEU A 30 2.58 3.01 -21.95
C LEU A 30 2.97 1.86 -22.88
N GLY A 31 4.04 2.04 -23.67
CA GLY A 31 4.58 0.98 -24.52
C GLY A 31 5.04 -0.23 -23.71
N MET A 32 5.73 0.00 -22.60
CA MET A 32 6.17 -1.05 -21.69
C MET A 32 5.01 -1.74 -20.98
N LEU A 33 3.96 -1.01 -20.59
CA LEU A 33 2.75 -1.60 -20.04
C LEU A 33 2.05 -2.49 -21.08
N ALA A 34 1.88 -2.01 -22.31
CA ALA A 34 1.28 -2.78 -23.40
C ALA A 34 2.09 -4.05 -23.68
N PHE A 35 3.42 -3.94 -23.70
CA PHE A 35 4.31 -5.08 -23.85
C PHE A 35 4.21 -6.07 -22.67
N SER A 36 4.10 -5.57 -21.43
CA SER A 36 3.90 -6.39 -20.24
C SER A 36 2.57 -7.15 -20.27
N ILE A 37 1.48 -6.50 -20.70
CA ILE A 37 0.17 -7.13 -20.91
C ILE A 37 0.28 -8.24 -21.96
N ALA A 38 0.97 -7.99 -23.08
CA ALA A 38 1.17 -8.98 -24.12
C ALA A 38 1.95 -10.21 -23.63
N ILE A 39 3.02 -9.99 -22.85
CA ILE A 39 3.80 -11.07 -22.23
C ILE A 39 2.96 -11.88 -21.25
N VAL A 40 2.23 -11.22 -20.34
CA VAL A 40 1.36 -11.90 -19.36
C VAL A 40 0.29 -12.72 -20.09
N GLY A 41 -0.33 -12.16 -21.12
CA GLY A 41 -1.27 -12.89 -21.98
C GLY A 41 -0.63 -14.11 -22.64
N ALA A 42 0.57 -13.96 -23.22
CA ALA A 42 1.30 -15.06 -23.84
C ALA A 42 1.66 -16.16 -22.82
N LEU A 43 2.12 -15.80 -21.62
CA LEU A 43 2.41 -16.74 -20.53
C LEU A 43 1.16 -17.55 -20.15
N ILE A 44 0.00 -16.89 -20.06
CA ILE A 44 -1.27 -17.56 -19.75
C ILE A 44 -1.68 -18.51 -20.88
N PHE A 45 -1.70 -18.05 -22.14
CA PHE A 45 -2.19 -18.87 -23.26
C PHE A 45 -1.22 -19.98 -23.71
N THR A 46 0.07 -19.86 -23.36
CA THR A 46 1.04 -20.95 -23.52
C THR A 46 1.03 -21.95 -22.36
N GLY A 47 0.23 -21.70 -21.32
CA GLY A 47 0.16 -22.57 -20.14
C GLY A 47 1.39 -22.49 -19.24
N ASN A 48 2.23 -21.46 -19.38
CA ASN A 48 3.45 -21.26 -18.58
C ASN A 48 3.19 -20.52 -17.26
N THR A 49 1.95 -20.51 -16.77
CA THR A 49 1.57 -19.98 -15.45
C THR A 49 0.84 -21.06 -14.66
N ARG A 50 0.89 -21.01 -13.32
CA ARG A 50 0.35 -22.08 -12.47
C ARG A 50 -1.14 -22.31 -12.73
N VAL A 51 -1.93 -21.24 -12.68
CA VAL A 51 -3.39 -21.34 -12.85
C VAL A 51 -3.76 -21.78 -14.26
N ALA A 52 -3.02 -21.34 -15.29
CA ALA A 52 -3.28 -21.77 -16.66
C ALA A 52 -2.97 -23.26 -16.86
N LYS A 53 -1.90 -23.76 -16.24
CA LYS A 53 -1.48 -25.16 -16.30
C LYS A 53 -2.41 -26.09 -15.53
N GLU A 54 -2.82 -25.70 -14.33
CA GLU A 54 -3.61 -26.56 -13.43
C GLU A 54 -5.12 -26.51 -13.74
N ALA A 55 -5.65 -25.37 -14.19
CA ALA A 55 -7.05 -25.22 -14.53
C ALA A 55 -7.25 -25.07 -16.04
N ASN A 56 -7.06 -23.86 -16.57
CA ASN A 56 -7.13 -23.52 -17.99
C ASN A 56 -6.70 -22.04 -18.19
N PRO A 57 -6.14 -21.67 -19.36
CA PRO A 57 -5.83 -20.27 -19.69
C PRO A 57 -6.99 -19.28 -19.46
N TRP A 58 -8.24 -19.62 -19.80
CA TRP A 58 -9.39 -18.72 -19.62
C TRP A 58 -9.75 -18.48 -18.16
N VAL A 59 -9.56 -19.51 -17.32
CA VAL A 59 -9.72 -19.37 -15.87
C VAL A 59 -8.63 -18.44 -15.33
N ALA A 60 -7.39 -18.59 -15.79
CA ALA A 60 -6.29 -17.70 -15.41
C ALA A 60 -6.57 -16.24 -15.82
N VAL A 61 -7.10 -15.99 -17.02
CA VAL A 61 -7.52 -14.64 -17.45
C VAL A 61 -8.59 -14.08 -16.52
N ALA A 62 -9.67 -14.83 -16.27
CA ALA A 62 -10.78 -14.38 -15.43
C ALA A 62 -10.32 -14.07 -14.00
N VAL A 63 -9.52 -14.95 -13.40
CA VAL A 63 -8.95 -14.75 -12.06
C VAL A 63 -8.01 -13.54 -12.05
N THR A 64 -7.17 -13.36 -13.07
CA THR A 64 -6.27 -12.20 -13.17
C THR A 64 -7.05 -10.89 -13.22
N VAL A 65 -8.08 -10.80 -14.06
CA VAL A 65 -8.90 -9.58 -14.18
C VAL A 65 -9.59 -9.28 -12.85
N LEU A 66 -10.25 -10.27 -12.24
CA LEU A 66 -10.93 -10.09 -10.96
C LEU A 66 -9.94 -9.68 -9.84
N ALA A 67 -8.77 -10.33 -9.78
CA ALA A 67 -7.75 -10.04 -8.79
C ALA A 67 -7.16 -8.64 -8.97
N VAL A 68 -6.83 -8.22 -10.19
CA VAL A 68 -6.30 -6.87 -10.47
C VAL A 68 -7.34 -5.80 -10.17
N THR A 69 -8.60 -6.01 -10.58
CA THR A 69 -9.70 -5.08 -10.27
C THR A 69 -9.93 -4.96 -8.76
N TRP A 70 -9.86 -6.08 -8.03
CA TRP A 70 -10.01 -6.03 -6.58
C TRP A 70 -8.82 -5.39 -5.88
N LEU A 71 -7.58 -5.70 -6.29
CA LEU A 71 -6.38 -5.03 -5.80
C LEU A 71 -6.49 -3.52 -5.97
N SER A 72 -6.97 -3.10 -7.14
CA SER A 72 -7.16 -1.69 -7.49
C SER A 72 -8.15 -1.00 -6.54
N MET A 73 -9.26 -1.67 -6.22
CA MET A 73 -10.21 -1.17 -5.23
C MET A 73 -9.64 -1.15 -3.81
N ILE A 74 -8.89 -2.18 -3.41
CA ILE A 74 -8.26 -2.26 -2.08
C ILE A 74 -7.25 -1.12 -1.87
N GLU A 75 -6.45 -0.82 -2.88
CA GLU A 75 -5.43 0.24 -2.83
C GLU A 75 -6.04 1.63 -2.91
N GLY A 76 -6.95 1.87 -3.84
CA GLY A 76 -7.62 3.17 -3.94
C GLY A 76 -8.47 3.47 -2.71
N SER A 77 -9.19 2.46 -2.16
CA SER A 77 -9.96 2.64 -0.92
C SER A 77 -9.09 3.03 0.27
N GLN A 78 -7.83 2.58 0.33
CA GLN A 78 -6.91 3.06 1.37
C GLN A 78 -6.66 4.55 1.24
N ALA A 79 -6.24 4.98 0.05
CA ALA A 79 -5.86 6.37 -0.18
C ALA A 79 -7.01 7.28 0.24
N SER A 80 -8.23 6.92 -0.13
CA SER A 80 -9.44 7.64 0.28
C SER A 80 -9.75 7.56 1.77
N LEU A 81 -9.84 6.35 2.35
CA LEU A 81 -10.24 6.21 3.76
C LEU A 81 -9.18 6.71 4.74
N VAL A 82 -7.93 6.82 4.32
CA VAL A 82 -6.86 7.37 5.14
C VAL A 82 -6.74 8.89 4.98
N GLY A 83 -7.11 9.44 3.81
CA GLY A 83 -7.07 10.88 3.53
C GLY A 83 -8.33 11.65 3.93
N LEU A 84 -9.52 11.02 3.92
CA LEU A 84 -10.80 11.63 4.31
C LEU A 84 -11.00 12.04 5.79
N PRO A 85 -10.34 11.44 6.81
CA PRO A 85 -10.66 11.72 8.21
C PRO A 85 -10.65 13.20 8.67
N PRO A 86 -9.77 14.08 8.17
CA PRO A 86 -9.77 15.50 8.54
C PRO A 86 -11.01 16.25 8.06
N VAL A 87 -11.61 15.81 6.95
CA VAL A 87 -12.73 16.49 6.30
C VAL A 87 -14.01 16.30 7.09
N ASP A 88 -14.79 17.36 7.26
CA ASP A 88 -16.12 17.27 7.84
C ASP A 88 -17.06 16.41 6.97
N PRO A 89 -17.55 15.26 7.47
CA PRO A 89 -18.42 14.37 6.71
C PRO A 89 -19.74 14.99 6.26
N ASP A 90 -20.22 16.05 6.92
CA ASP A 90 -21.48 16.68 6.54
C ASP A 90 -21.37 17.42 5.19
N LEU A 91 -20.16 17.79 4.74
CA LEU A 91 -19.94 18.47 3.45
C LEU A 91 -20.27 17.60 2.23
N TYR A 92 -20.10 16.27 2.34
CA TYR A 92 -20.34 15.33 1.22
C TYR A 92 -21.44 14.31 1.50
N LYS A 93 -22.16 14.46 2.61
CA LYS A 93 -23.19 13.51 3.05
C LYS A 93 -24.36 13.39 2.08
N GLU A 94 -24.84 14.51 1.55
CA GLU A 94 -25.97 14.53 0.62
C GLU A 94 -25.55 14.15 -0.79
N SER A 95 -24.37 14.62 -1.24
CA SER A 95 -23.85 14.34 -2.57
C SER A 95 -23.34 12.90 -2.72
N HIS A 96 -22.70 12.34 -1.69
CA HIS A 96 -22.04 11.03 -1.70
C HIS A 96 -22.44 10.16 -0.50
N PRO A 97 -23.72 9.70 -0.45
CA PRO A 97 -24.25 8.98 0.69
C PRO A 97 -23.59 7.60 0.91
N VAL A 98 -22.99 6.99 -0.12
CA VAL A 98 -22.27 5.71 0.03
C VAL A 98 -20.93 5.96 0.68
N THR A 99 -20.17 6.96 0.22
CA THR A 99 -18.92 7.41 0.85
C THR A 99 -19.17 7.79 2.31
N TYR A 100 -20.20 8.58 2.61
CA TYR A 100 -20.56 8.94 3.98
C TYR A 100 -20.80 7.72 4.88
N LYS A 101 -21.60 6.75 4.42
CA LYS A 101 -21.85 5.52 5.19
C LYS A 101 -20.60 4.67 5.36
N ASN A 102 -19.75 4.60 4.34
CA ASN A 102 -18.51 3.85 4.37
C ASN A 102 -17.52 4.47 5.36
N ALA A 103 -17.31 5.79 5.26
CA ALA A 103 -16.48 6.57 6.18
C ALA A 103 -17.00 6.46 7.62
N ALA A 104 -18.32 6.59 7.85
CA ALA A 104 -18.92 6.46 9.17
C ALA A 104 -18.71 5.08 9.82
N LEU A 105 -18.63 4.02 9.02
CA LEU A 105 -18.29 2.68 9.51
C LEU A 105 -16.81 2.58 9.91
N VAL A 106 -15.92 3.05 9.04
CA VAL A 106 -14.46 2.93 9.20
C VAL A 106 -13.96 3.83 10.33
N PHE A 107 -14.52 5.01 10.50
CA PHE A 107 -14.11 5.98 11.53
C PHE A 107 -14.79 5.79 12.88
N ARG A 108 -15.53 4.69 13.07
CA ARG A 108 -16.13 4.35 14.35
C ARG A 108 -15.17 3.56 15.23
N GLY A 109 -14.78 4.14 16.38
CA GLY A 109 -13.87 3.48 17.33
C GLY A 109 -12.54 3.13 16.66
N ASP A 110 -12.04 1.92 16.87
CA ASP A 110 -10.77 1.47 16.29
C ASP A 110 -10.95 0.76 14.93
N ASN A 111 -12.07 0.99 14.22
CA ASN A 111 -12.37 0.28 12.97
C ASN A 111 -11.40 0.61 11.84
N LEU A 112 -10.80 1.80 11.82
CA LEU A 112 -9.79 2.15 10.82
C LEU A 112 -8.56 1.25 10.96
N ASP A 113 -8.11 0.96 12.18
CA ASP A 113 -7.02 0.01 12.41
C ASP A 113 -7.37 -1.41 12.01
N ARG A 114 -8.61 -1.83 12.30
CA ARG A 114 -9.09 -3.16 11.90
C ARG A 114 -9.16 -3.29 10.39
N TYR A 115 -9.67 -2.26 9.72
CA TYR A 115 -9.69 -2.17 8.27
C TYR A 115 -8.27 -2.25 7.71
N LEU A 116 -7.33 -1.43 8.19
CA LEU A 116 -5.95 -1.42 7.70
C LEU A 116 -5.27 -2.78 7.88
N MET A 117 -5.48 -3.45 9.01
CA MET A 117 -4.96 -4.80 9.25
C MET A 117 -5.53 -5.84 8.29
N GLY A 118 -6.86 -5.93 8.20
CA GLY A 118 -7.51 -6.91 7.35
C GLY A 118 -7.23 -6.67 5.86
N ARG A 119 -7.19 -5.39 5.47
CA ARG A 119 -6.80 -4.96 4.14
C ARG A 119 -5.39 -5.41 3.79
N GLN A 120 -4.40 -5.23 4.68
CA GLN A 120 -3.02 -5.57 4.34
C GLN A 120 -2.89 -7.04 3.97
N PHE A 121 -3.60 -7.93 4.69
CA PHE A 121 -3.68 -9.33 4.31
C PHE A 121 -4.34 -9.53 2.93
N MET A 122 -5.42 -8.82 2.63
CA MET A 122 -6.06 -8.87 1.31
C MET A 122 -5.12 -8.45 0.18
N VAL A 123 -4.38 -7.35 0.34
CA VAL A 123 -3.39 -6.88 -0.65
C VAL A 123 -2.42 -8.01 -0.97
N LEU A 124 -1.81 -8.58 0.07
CA LEU A 124 -0.82 -9.64 -0.08
C LEU A 124 -1.43 -10.90 -0.70
N LEU A 125 -2.59 -11.34 -0.22
CA LEU A 125 -3.28 -12.51 -0.77
C LEU A 125 -3.58 -12.33 -2.26
N VAL A 126 -4.10 -11.18 -2.66
CA VAL A 126 -4.43 -10.87 -4.05
C VAL A 126 -3.18 -10.77 -4.91
N VAL A 127 -2.10 -10.14 -4.43
CA VAL A 127 -0.81 -10.10 -5.13
C VAL A 127 -0.24 -11.50 -5.34
N PHE A 128 -0.37 -12.40 -4.35
CA PHE A 128 0.04 -13.80 -4.50
C PHE A 128 -0.80 -14.53 -5.55
N VAL A 129 -2.12 -14.31 -5.59
CA VAL A 129 -2.99 -14.88 -6.64
C VAL A 129 -2.57 -14.37 -8.02
N ILE A 130 -2.35 -13.06 -8.17
CA ILE A 130 -1.87 -12.48 -9.43
C ILE A 130 -0.53 -13.08 -9.82
N ASN A 131 0.40 -13.28 -8.87
CA ASN A 131 1.67 -13.93 -9.12
C ASN A 131 1.48 -15.36 -9.67
N GLN A 132 0.56 -16.15 -9.12
CA GLN A 132 0.26 -17.51 -9.65
C GLN A 132 -0.36 -17.49 -11.05
N CYS A 133 -1.07 -16.42 -11.42
CA CYS A 133 -1.67 -16.28 -12.73
C CYS A 133 -0.74 -15.69 -13.80
N THR A 134 0.27 -14.90 -13.40
CA THR A 134 1.04 -14.04 -14.32
C THR A 134 2.52 -14.37 -14.38
N SER A 135 3.09 -14.99 -13.35
CA SER A 135 4.52 -15.30 -13.34
C SER A 135 4.84 -16.62 -14.04
N PRO A 136 5.98 -16.68 -14.76
CA PRO A 136 6.40 -17.90 -15.44
C PRO A 136 6.70 -19.01 -14.43
N LEU A 137 6.18 -20.20 -14.71
CA LEU A 137 6.60 -21.44 -14.05
C LEU A 137 8.04 -21.78 -14.45
N ASP A 138 8.34 -21.65 -15.74
CA ASP A 138 9.68 -21.82 -16.31
C ASP A 138 10.04 -20.57 -17.15
N PRO A 139 10.99 -19.73 -16.70
CA PRO A 139 11.37 -18.52 -17.42
C PRO A 139 12.16 -18.79 -18.71
N THR A 140 12.59 -20.04 -18.97
CA THR A 140 13.31 -20.42 -20.19
C THR A 140 12.39 -20.76 -21.35
N VAL A 141 11.12 -21.07 -21.07
CA VAL A 141 10.13 -21.39 -22.09
C VAL A 141 9.89 -20.19 -23.00
N ASP A 142 10.01 -20.42 -24.30
CA ASP A 142 9.78 -19.38 -25.29
C ASP A 142 8.29 -19.13 -25.50
N VAL A 143 7.83 -17.92 -25.18
CA VAL A 143 6.43 -17.52 -25.29
C VAL A 143 6.13 -16.65 -26.51
N LEU A 144 7.13 -15.91 -27.02
CA LEU A 144 6.95 -14.90 -28.07
C LEU A 144 8.16 -14.77 -29.02
N GLY A 145 9.11 -15.71 -29.00
CA GLY A 145 10.34 -15.60 -29.79
C GLY A 145 11.27 -14.49 -29.29
N LEU A 146 11.23 -14.18 -27.99
CA LEU A 146 11.96 -13.05 -27.41
C LEU A 146 13.47 -13.32 -27.33
N PRO A 147 14.34 -12.33 -27.57
CA PRO A 147 15.77 -12.45 -27.32
C PRO A 147 16.08 -12.72 -25.84
N ASP A 148 17.19 -13.39 -25.55
CA ASP A 148 17.56 -13.82 -24.19
C ASP A 148 17.64 -12.66 -23.18
N GLY A 149 18.19 -11.52 -23.58
CA GLY A 149 18.23 -10.34 -22.71
C GLY A 149 16.83 -9.81 -22.34
N VAL A 150 15.86 -9.92 -23.24
CA VAL A 150 14.47 -9.52 -23.00
C VAL A 150 13.78 -10.54 -22.11
N LYS A 151 13.99 -11.84 -22.35
CA LYS A 151 13.49 -12.91 -21.48
C LYS A 151 13.99 -12.76 -20.06
N PHE A 152 15.28 -12.49 -19.89
CA PHE A 152 15.88 -12.27 -18.58
C PHE A 152 15.21 -11.11 -17.83
N VAL A 153 15.06 -9.95 -18.46
CA VAL A 153 14.47 -8.77 -17.79
C VAL A 153 12.98 -8.94 -17.53
N PHE A 154 12.20 -9.41 -18.51
CA PHE A 154 10.74 -9.40 -18.40
C PHE A 154 10.14 -10.68 -17.81
N LEU A 155 10.76 -11.85 -18.01
CA LEU A 155 10.26 -13.14 -17.54
C LEU A 155 10.98 -13.59 -16.27
N ASP A 156 12.32 -13.64 -16.29
CA ASP A 156 13.12 -14.17 -15.18
C ASP A 156 13.09 -13.21 -13.97
N VAL A 157 13.52 -11.95 -14.18
CA VAL A 157 13.38 -10.87 -13.17
C VAL A 157 11.90 -10.56 -12.90
N GLY A 158 11.01 -10.83 -13.85
CA GLY A 158 9.56 -10.67 -13.69
C GLY A 158 9.05 -9.24 -13.90
N LEU A 159 9.81 -8.38 -14.60
CA LEU A 159 9.41 -6.98 -14.83
C LEU A 159 8.03 -6.86 -15.52
N ALA A 160 7.65 -7.83 -16.36
CA ALA A 160 6.33 -7.83 -17.00
C ALA A 160 5.21 -7.92 -15.96
N SER A 161 5.24 -8.94 -15.09
CA SER A 161 4.21 -9.15 -14.07
C SER A 161 4.21 -8.05 -13.00
N ILE A 162 5.38 -7.54 -12.65
CA ILE A 162 5.53 -6.41 -11.72
C ILE A 162 4.90 -5.15 -12.31
N THR A 163 5.24 -4.77 -13.55
CA THR A 163 4.69 -3.57 -14.20
C THR A 163 3.19 -3.70 -14.41
N PHE A 164 2.73 -4.86 -14.88
CA PHE A 164 1.32 -5.17 -15.03
C PHE A 164 0.53 -4.98 -13.72
N THR A 165 1.01 -5.58 -12.63
CA THR A 165 0.35 -5.55 -11.32
C THR A 165 0.40 -4.16 -10.69
N CYS A 166 1.57 -3.52 -10.71
CA CYS A 166 1.79 -2.22 -10.09
C CYS A 166 0.96 -1.13 -10.77
N VAL A 167 0.97 -1.07 -12.10
CA VAL A 167 0.28 -0.01 -12.85
C VAL A 167 -1.24 -0.22 -12.85
N LEU A 168 -1.72 -1.42 -13.24
CA LEU A 168 -3.15 -1.68 -13.37
C LEU A 168 -3.84 -1.97 -12.04
N GLY A 169 -3.13 -2.62 -11.12
CA GLY A 169 -3.69 -3.10 -9.87
C GLY A 169 -3.54 -2.12 -8.71
N GLN A 170 -2.67 -1.11 -8.78
CA GLN A 170 -2.39 -0.27 -7.61
C GLN A 170 -2.28 1.22 -7.96
N LEU A 171 -1.26 1.60 -8.74
CA LEU A 171 -0.87 3.00 -8.92
C LEU A 171 -1.93 3.85 -9.61
N THR A 172 -2.58 3.33 -10.68
CA THR A 172 -3.60 4.08 -11.42
C THR A 172 -4.72 4.57 -10.48
N THR A 173 -5.19 3.69 -9.60
CA THR A 173 -6.26 4.02 -8.66
C THR A 173 -5.78 4.75 -7.43
N GLN A 174 -4.54 4.56 -6.98
CA GLN A 174 -3.96 5.40 -5.92
C GLN A 174 -3.84 6.86 -6.36
N VAL A 175 -3.46 7.12 -7.62
CA VAL A 175 -3.41 8.48 -8.19
C VAL A 175 -4.80 9.11 -8.24
N ASN A 176 -5.82 8.39 -8.68
CA ASN A 176 -7.17 8.96 -8.69
C ASN A 176 -7.72 9.14 -7.27
N ALA A 177 -7.56 8.13 -6.43
CA ALA A 177 -8.05 8.14 -5.06
C ALA A 177 -7.27 9.11 -4.15
N SER A 178 -6.16 9.71 -4.58
CA SER A 178 -5.47 10.76 -3.81
C SER A 178 -6.04 12.15 -4.00
N HIS A 179 -6.83 12.36 -5.04
CA HIS A 179 -7.39 13.66 -5.43
C HIS A 179 -8.93 13.67 -5.53
N MET A 180 -9.53 12.49 -5.62
CA MET A 180 -10.96 12.29 -5.86
C MET A 180 -11.48 11.20 -4.92
N MET A 181 -11.12 11.33 -3.64
CA MET A 181 -11.40 10.35 -2.60
C MET A 181 -12.88 10.08 -2.44
N ILE A 182 -13.68 11.15 -2.42
CA ILE A 182 -15.11 11.12 -2.18
C ILE A 182 -15.81 10.32 -3.28
N ASP A 183 -15.50 10.63 -4.54
CA ASP A 183 -16.04 9.93 -5.70
C ASP A 183 -15.55 8.49 -5.79
N PHE A 184 -14.25 8.27 -5.56
CA PHE A 184 -13.62 6.96 -5.77
C PHE A 184 -14.27 5.87 -4.90
N ILE A 185 -14.62 6.17 -3.65
CA ILE A 185 -15.25 5.20 -2.74
C ILE A 185 -16.78 5.29 -2.69
N ASN A 186 -17.42 6.12 -3.53
CA ASN A 186 -18.87 6.27 -3.57
C ASN A 186 -19.56 5.13 -4.35
N ASN A 187 -19.17 3.88 -4.09
CA ASN A 187 -19.70 2.72 -4.78
C ASN A 187 -19.76 1.48 -3.86
N TYR A 188 -20.63 0.53 -4.18
CA TYR A 188 -20.81 -0.66 -3.36
C TYR A 188 -19.62 -1.64 -3.41
N PHE A 189 -18.73 -1.54 -4.40
CA PHE A 189 -17.54 -2.38 -4.46
C PHE A 189 -16.50 -1.95 -3.42
N ALA A 190 -16.36 -0.64 -3.18
CA ALA A 190 -15.57 -0.10 -2.06
C ALA A 190 -16.15 -0.56 -0.71
N VAL A 191 -17.47 -0.48 -0.53
CA VAL A 191 -18.16 -0.96 0.67
C VAL A 191 -17.93 -2.47 0.89
N PHE A 192 -18.11 -3.28 -0.14
CA PHE A 192 -17.81 -4.72 -0.11
C PHE A 192 -16.36 -4.99 0.33
N THR A 193 -15.42 -4.21 -0.20
CA THR A 193 -13.99 -4.33 0.13
C THR A 193 -13.73 -3.99 1.60
N VAL A 194 -14.34 -2.94 2.15
CA VAL A 194 -14.25 -2.58 3.56
C VAL A 194 -14.82 -3.69 4.46
N TYR A 195 -16.02 -4.20 4.16
CA TYR A 195 -16.60 -5.29 4.94
C TYR A 195 -15.76 -6.57 4.88
N THR A 196 -15.16 -6.87 3.73
CA THR A 196 -14.27 -8.03 3.60
C THR A 196 -13.01 -7.87 4.44
N ALA A 197 -12.41 -6.68 4.45
CA ALA A 197 -11.25 -6.38 5.30
C ALA A 197 -11.61 -6.50 6.80
N MET A 198 -12.74 -5.93 7.22
CA MET A 198 -13.21 -6.06 8.60
C MET A 198 -13.51 -7.52 8.98
N PHE A 199 -14.08 -8.30 8.06
CA PHE A 199 -14.32 -9.73 8.28
C PHE A 199 -13.02 -10.52 8.44
N ILE A 200 -12.00 -10.23 7.62
CA ILE A 200 -10.68 -10.86 7.73
C ILE A 200 -10.01 -10.53 9.06
N GLU A 201 -10.08 -9.28 9.53
CA GLU A 201 -9.61 -8.92 10.87
C GLU A 201 -10.39 -9.69 11.94
N PHE A 202 -11.71 -9.79 11.79
CA PHE A 202 -12.56 -10.52 12.71
C PHE A 202 -12.17 -12.01 12.82
N LEU A 203 -11.82 -12.67 11.70
CA LEU A 203 -11.33 -14.05 11.69
C LEU A 203 -10.09 -14.25 12.59
N GLY A 204 -9.27 -13.21 12.78
CA GLY A 204 -8.15 -13.25 13.72
C GLY A 204 -6.86 -13.84 13.16
N ILE A 205 -6.77 -14.15 11.87
CA ILE A 205 -5.59 -14.82 11.27
C ILE A 205 -4.32 -13.97 11.46
N MET A 206 -4.44 -12.64 11.49
CA MET A 206 -3.33 -11.68 11.63
C MET A 206 -3.08 -11.19 13.08
N HIS A 207 -3.81 -11.70 14.08
CA HIS A 207 -3.79 -11.15 15.45
C HIS A 207 -2.46 -11.26 16.20
N SER A 208 -1.54 -12.10 15.76
CA SER A 208 -0.16 -12.12 16.26
C SER A 208 0.52 -10.77 16.06
N ALA A 209 0.12 -9.99 15.04
CA ALA A 209 0.63 -8.65 14.83
C ALA A 209 0.21 -7.66 15.94
N TYR A 210 -1.00 -7.79 16.49
CA TYR A 210 -1.40 -7.02 17.67
C TYR A 210 -0.58 -7.40 18.91
N LEU A 211 -0.18 -8.66 19.05
CA LEU A 211 0.74 -9.04 20.12
C LEU A 211 2.10 -8.35 19.95
N ILE A 212 2.62 -8.31 18.72
CA ILE A 212 3.86 -7.58 18.40
C ILE A 212 3.70 -6.09 18.74
N GLN A 213 2.57 -5.48 18.40
CA GLN A 213 2.26 -4.10 18.79
C GLN A 213 2.27 -3.91 20.31
N ASN A 214 1.62 -4.81 21.06
CA ASN A 214 1.59 -4.75 22.53
C ASN A 214 3.01 -4.84 23.12
N ILE A 215 3.86 -5.72 22.58
CA ILE A 215 5.26 -5.85 22.99
C ILE A 215 6.03 -4.56 22.68
N LEU A 216 5.90 -4.01 21.47
CA LEU A 216 6.56 -2.77 21.07
C LEU A 216 6.11 -1.58 21.91
N SER A 217 4.81 -1.50 22.24
CA SER A 217 4.26 -0.50 23.15
C SER A 217 4.85 -0.63 24.56
N ALA A 218 4.92 -1.85 25.10
CA ALA A 218 5.52 -2.10 26.41
C ALA A 218 7.01 -1.73 26.45
N VAL A 219 7.77 -2.07 25.40
CA VAL A 219 9.20 -1.76 25.30
C VAL A 219 9.46 -0.27 25.07
N SER A 220 8.59 0.42 24.32
CA SER A 220 8.72 1.85 24.02
C SER A 220 8.29 2.76 25.16
N GLY A 221 7.49 2.23 26.10
CA GLY A 221 6.82 3.04 27.13
C GLY A 221 5.71 3.93 26.57
N LYS A 222 5.31 3.77 25.30
CA LYS A 222 4.23 4.53 24.67
C LYS A 222 2.95 3.69 24.65
N PRO A 223 1.94 3.98 25.49
CA PRO A 223 0.72 3.18 25.54
C PRO A 223 -0.08 3.27 24.23
N ILE A 224 -0.74 2.17 23.88
CA ILE A 224 -1.69 2.10 22.75
C ILE A 224 -2.96 2.88 23.14
N GLN A 225 -3.25 3.97 22.44
CA GLN A 225 -4.41 4.85 22.67
C GLN A 225 -5.69 4.35 21.97
N THR A 226 -6.45 3.47 22.62
CA THR A 226 -7.69 2.94 22.04
C THR A 226 -8.88 3.87 22.30
N ASN A 227 -9.77 3.99 21.31
CA ASN A 227 -11.06 4.66 21.46
C ASN A 227 -12.15 3.75 22.06
N GLU A 228 -11.78 2.52 22.45
CA GLU A 228 -12.69 1.52 22.96
C GLU A 228 -12.47 1.23 24.45
N PRO A 229 -13.54 0.86 25.18
CA PRO A 229 -13.39 0.50 26.58
C PRO A 229 -12.46 -0.72 26.75
N PRO A 230 -11.78 -0.84 27.90
CA PRO A 230 -10.95 -2.00 28.20
C PRO A 230 -11.70 -3.32 27.98
N LYS A 231 -11.05 -4.23 27.24
CA LYS A 231 -11.61 -5.55 26.92
C LYS A 231 -11.82 -6.33 28.22
N SER A 232 -13.04 -6.80 28.47
CA SER A 232 -13.40 -7.58 29.66
C SER A 232 -14.23 -8.83 29.31
N GLY A 233 -14.31 -9.79 30.24
CA GLY A 233 -15.13 -10.99 30.11
C GLY A 233 -14.86 -11.81 28.84
N PHE A 234 -15.92 -12.13 28.10
CA PHE A 234 -15.83 -12.89 26.86
C PHE A 234 -15.03 -12.17 25.77
N THR A 235 -15.15 -10.86 25.65
CA THR A 235 -14.41 -10.06 24.64
C THR A 235 -12.90 -10.18 24.85
N PHE A 236 -12.46 -10.18 26.11
CA PHE A 236 -11.05 -10.39 26.44
C PHE A 236 -10.58 -11.80 26.06
N ALA A 237 -11.34 -12.83 26.45
CA ALA A 237 -11.01 -14.21 26.13
C ALA A 237 -11.01 -14.49 24.62
N PHE A 238 -11.99 -13.94 23.90
CA PHE A 238 -12.10 -14.07 22.44
C PHE A 238 -10.95 -13.38 21.71
N TYR A 239 -10.52 -12.21 22.17
CA TYR A 239 -9.34 -11.53 21.62
C TYR A 239 -8.07 -12.38 21.79
N TRP A 240 -7.75 -12.82 23.01
CA TRP A 240 -6.54 -13.60 23.25
C TRP A 240 -6.58 -15.00 22.63
N GLY A 241 -7.77 -15.61 22.51
CA GLY A 241 -7.95 -16.85 21.75
C GLY A 241 -7.56 -16.69 20.29
N ARG A 242 -7.97 -15.59 19.64
CA ARG A 242 -7.55 -15.26 18.26
C ARG A 242 -6.06 -14.97 18.16
N VAL A 243 -5.47 -14.29 19.14
CA VAL A 243 -4.01 -14.07 19.20
C VAL A 243 -3.25 -15.41 19.27
N LEU A 244 -3.65 -16.33 20.13
CA LEU A 244 -3.02 -17.66 20.24
C LEU A 244 -3.18 -18.47 18.96
N MET A 245 -4.36 -18.46 18.35
CA MET A 245 -4.60 -19.10 17.06
C MET A 245 -3.70 -18.52 15.96
N SER A 246 -3.61 -17.19 15.88
CA SER A 246 -2.76 -16.50 14.91
C SER A 246 -1.28 -16.85 15.08
N LEU A 247 -0.78 -16.94 16.32
CA LEU A 247 0.59 -17.40 16.60
C LEU A 247 0.83 -18.83 16.13
N ALA A 248 -0.12 -19.74 16.35
CA ALA A 248 -0.03 -21.11 15.88
C ALA A 248 0.00 -21.19 14.35
N ILE A 249 -0.87 -20.43 13.67
CA ILE A 249 -0.91 -20.32 12.21
C ILE A 249 0.41 -19.76 11.69
N LEU A 250 0.90 -18.65 12.25
CA LEU A 250 2.17 -18.04 11.86
C LEU A 250 3.33 -19.01 12.04
N GLY A 251 3.41 -19.68 13.19
CA GLY A 251 4.43 -20.70 13.47
C GLY A 251 4.41 -21.81 12.41
N PHE A 252 3.23 -22.35 12.10
CA PHE A 252 3.06 -23.34 11.05
C PHE A 252 3.50 -22.81 9.68
N CYS A 253 3.06 -21.61 9.28
CA CYS A 253 3.45 -21.01 8.01
C CYS A 253 4.96 -20.82 7.88
N VAL A 254 5.63 -20.35 8.94
CA VAL A 254 7.10 -20.20 8.97
C VAL A 254 7.78 -21.57 8.84
N THR A 255 7.35 -22.57 9.61
CA THR A 255 7.94 -23.91 9.57
C THR A 255 7.79 -24.57 8.19
N VAL A 256 6.59 -24.53 7.61
CA VAL A 256 6.32 -25.09 6.27
C VAL A 256 7.21 -24.45 5.21
N ASN A 257 7.31 -23.11 5.18
CA ASN A 257 8.14 -22.41 4.19
C ASN A 257 9.63 -22.72 4.37
N ILE A 258 10.14 -22.72 5.61
CA ILE A 258 11.55 -23.03 5.87
C ILE A 258 11.87 -24.47 5.45
N VAL A 259 11.04 -25.45 5.80
CA VAL A 259 11.26 -26.85 5.42
C VAL A 259 11.22 -27.02 3.91
N ALA A 260 10.24 -26.43 3.22
CA ALA A 260 10.18 -26.48 1.76
C ALA A 260 11.42 -25.84 1.10
N LEU A 261 11.89 -24.70 1.61
CA LEU A 261 13.12 -24.05 1.13
C LEU A 261 14.36 -24.93 1.34
N LEU A 262 14.49 -25.53 2.53
CA LEU A 262 15.62 -26.39 2.88
C LEU A 262 15.68 -27.67 2.05
N ASN A 263 14.51 -28.21 1.67
CA ASN A 263 14.41 -29.39 0.81
C ASN A 263 14.57 -29.07 -0.68
N GLY A 264 14.49 -27.80 -1.08
CA GLY A 264 14.50 -27.40 -2.49
C GLY A 264 13.13 -27.52 -3.18
N ASP A 265 12.05 -27.62 -2.42
CA ASP A 265 10.68 -27.83 -2.90
C ASP A 265 9.94 -26.50 -3.19
N THR A 266 10.65 -25.50 -3.68
CA THR A 266 10.12 -24.14 -3.92
C THR A 266 10.46 -23.62 -5.31
N ALA A 267 9.66 -22.68 -5.80
CA ALA A 267 9.85 -22.13 -7.15
C ALA A 267 11.24 -21.48 -7.34
N VAL A 268 11.84 -20.93 -6.28
CA VAL A 268 13.20 -20.37 -6.35
C VAL A 268 14.27 -21.44 -6.65
N ALA A 269 14.09 -22.68 -6.17
CA ALA A 269 15.03 -23.77 -6.45
C ALA A 269 14.97 -24.21 -7.92
N VAL A 270 13.79 -24.11 -8.54
CA VAL A 270 13.60 -24.35 -9.97
C VAL A 270 14.17 -23.20 -10.82
N LYS A 271 13.87 -21.96 -10.45
CA LYS A 271 14.31 -20.76 -11.19
C LYS A 271 15.81 -20.52 -11.08
N TYR A 272 16.39 -20.73 -9.91
CA TYR A 272 17.81 -20.49 -9.63
C TYR A 272 18.47 -21.72 -8.98
N PRO A 273 18.76 -22.77 -9.77
CA PRO A 273 19.34 -24.01 -9.25
C PRO A 273 20.71 -23.84 -8.56
N SER A 274 21.40 -22.73 -8.83
CA SER A 274 22.68 -22.38 -8.22
C SER A 274 22.56 -21.85 -6.79
N ILE A 275 21.36 -21.44 -6.35
CA ILE A 275 21.12 -20.94 -5.00
C ILE A 275 21.02 -22.13 -4.03
N LYS A 276 21.98 -22.21 -3.10
CA LYS A 276 21.96 -23.23 -2.05
C LYS A 276 20.77 -23.00 -1.09
N PRO A 277 20.16 -24.06 -0.52
CA PRO A 277 18.99 -23.92 0.34
C PRO A 277 19.16 -22.94 1.52
N GLY A 278 20.32 -22.95 2.18
CA GLY A 278 20.62 -22.00 3.27
C GLY A 278 20.69 -20.54 2.80
N LEU A 279 21.21 -20.29 1.59
CA LEU A 279 21.20 -18.96 1.00
C LEU A 279 19.77 -18.55 0.62
N ALA A 280 18.93 -19.48 0.17
CA ALA A 280 17.53 -19.20 -0.15
C ALA A 280 16.73 -18.75 1.09
N VAL A 281 16.92 -19.41 2.23
CA VAL A 281 16.32 -19.00 3.51
C VAL A 281 16.78 -17.60 3.93
N PHE A 282 18.08 -17.32 3.83
CA PHE A 282 18.60 -15.98 4.12
C PHE A 282 18.00 -14.92 3.21
N LEU A 283 17.98 -15.16 1.89
CA LEU A 283 17.46 -14.23 0.90
C LEU A 283 15.97 -13.95 1.11
N MET A 284 15.16 -14.96 1.47
CA MET A 284 13.76 -14.77 1.81
C MET A 284 13.58 -13.74 2.94
N PHE A 285 14.27 -13.93 4.08
CA PHE A 285 14.18 -12.98 5.19
C PHE A 285 14.80 -11.62 4.88
N PHE A 286 15.85 -11.59 4.05
CA PHE A 286 16.45 -10.34 3.56
C PHE A 286 15.43 -9.53 2.74
N PHE A 287 14.80 -10.13 1.74
CA PHE A 287 13.78 -9.43 0.94
C PHE A 287 12.55 -9.05 1.76
N MET A 288 12.12 -9.90 2.71
CA MET A 288 11.07 -9.53 3.66
C MET A 288 11.46 -8.33 4.55
N SER A 289 12.74 -8.19 4.92
CA SER A 289 13.22 -7.04 5.69
C SER A 289 13.27 -5.77 4.84
N ILE A 290 13.57 -5.88 3.55
CA ILE A 290 13.48 -4.75 2.60
C ILE A 290 12.03 -4.27 2.47
N VAL A 291 11.09 -5.20 2.24
CA VAL A 291 9.65 -4.87 2.25
C VAL A 291 9.27 -4.18 3.55
N GLY A 292 9.62 -4.78 4.68
CA GLY A 292 9.28 -4.26 6.00
C GLY A 292 9.82 -2.86 6.23
N THR A 293 11.05 -2.62 5.81
CA THR A 293 11.64 -1.29 5.87
C THR A 293 10.89 -0.30 4.99
N LEU A 294 10.53 -0.65 3.75
CA LEU A 294 9.76 0.22 2.84
C LEU A 294 8.34 0.52 3.37
N GLU A 295 7.66 -0.47 3.94
CA GLU A 295 6.34 -0.31 4.56
C GLU A 295 6.41 0.56 5.82
N GLY A 296 7.39 0.30 6.68
CA GLY A 296 7.64 1.14 7.86
C GLY A 296 8.09 2.55 7.49
N MET A 297 8.88 2.73 6.43
CA MET A 297 9.33 4.05 5.97
C MET A 297 8.17 4.95 5.59
N GLN A 298 7.14 4.44 4.90
CA GLN A 298 5.95 5.25 4.56
C GLN A 298 5.37 5.87 5.83
N ILE A 299 5.13 5.03 6.83
CA ILE A 299 4.60 5.43 8.14
C ILE A 299 5.52 6.45 8.84
N ALA A 300 6.82 6.16 8.88
CA ALA A 300 7.80 7.01 9.56
C ALA A 300 7.91 8.38 8.90
N PHE A 301 7.88 8.43 7.56
CA PHE A 301 8.01 9.65 6.77
C PHE A 301 6.83 10.60 7.01
N PHE A 302 5.62 10.08 7.01
CA PHE A 302 4.44 10.89 7.32
C PHE A 302 4.37 11.32 8.78
N ALA A 303 4.78 10.45 9.72
CA ALA A 303 4.92 10.85 11.11
C ALA A 303 5.93 12.02 11.25
N PHE A 304 7.05 11.97 10.52
CA PHE A 304 8.07 13.03 10.52
C PHE A 304 7.67 14.30 9.80
N ALA A 305 6.84 14.23 8.76
CA ALA A 305 6.30 15.40 8.07
C ALA A 305 5.52 16.33 9.01
N LYS A 306 4.90 15.75 10.05
CA LYS A 306 4.13 16.49 11.07
C LYS A 306 5.00 17.14 12.16
N ILE A 307 6.27 16.74 12.29
CA ILE A 307 7.17 17.26 13.32
C ILE A 307 7.80 18.58 12.81
N PRO A 308 7.76 19.69 13.59
CA PRO A 308 8.42 20.93 13.23
C PRO A 308 9.92 20.74 12.98
N ALA A 309 10.50 21.50 12.04
CA ALA A 309 11.91 21.32 11.65
C ALA A 309 12.89 21.43 12.84
N SER A 310 12.57 22.25 13.85
CA SER A 310 13.32 22.40 15.09
C SER A 310 13.33 21.16 15.98
N GLU A 311 12.35 20.26 15.83
CA GLU A 311 12.14 19.08 16.66
C GLU A 311 12.53 17.77 15.96
N ARG A 312 12.97 17.82 14.70
CA ARG A 312 13.36 16.63 13.89
C ARG A 312 14.64 15.93 14.35
N GLY A 313 15.21 16.37 15.47
CA GLY A 313 16.41 15.80 16.08
C GLY A 313 17.72 16.18 15.36
N ASP A 314 18.85 15.95 16.03
CA ASP A 314 20.17 16.35 15.53
C ASP A 314 20.97 15.23 14.85
N SER A 315 20.36 14.06 14.65
CA SER A 315 21.01 12.93 13.99
C SER A 315 21.42 13.24 12.54
N TYR A 316 22.60 12.78 12.14
CA TYR A 316 23.12 12.89 10.78
C TYR A 316 22.21 12.26 9.72
N PHE A 317 21.79 11.00 9.90
CA PHE A 317 20.95 10.31 8.93
C PHE A 317 19.51 10.80 8.95
N ALA A 318 18.99 11.20 10.11
CA ALA A 318 17.65 11.81 10.20
C ALA A 318 17.59 13.12 9.40
N LYS A 319 18.59 14.00 9.56
CA LYS A 319 18.70 15.24 8.77
C LYS A 319 18.84 14.95 7.28
N LYS A 320 19.78 14.10 6.87
CA LYS A 320 19.94 13.74 5.45
C LYS A 320 18.69 13.15 4.81
N THR A 321 17.99 12.28 5.54
CA THR A 321 16.75 11.68 5.05
C THR A 321 15.66 12.74 4.92
N CYS A 322 15.49 13.62 5.92
CA CYS A 322 14.55 14.74 5.85
C CYS A 322 14.87 15.71 4.71
N ASP A 323 16.13 16.12 4.59
CA ASP A 323 16.59 17.07 3.56
C ASP A 323 16.30 16.52 2.16
N LEU A 324 16.55 15.21 1.94
CA LEU A 324 16.23 14.57 0.67
C LEU A 324 14.72 14.37 0.49
N LEU A 325 14.01 13.91 1.51
CA LEU A 325 12.57 13.60 1.44
C LEU A 325 11.73 14.85 1.14
N PHE A 326 12.12 15.99 1.70
CA PHE A 326 11.41 17.26 1.55
C PHE A 326 12.05 18.19 0.49
N ALA A 327 13.09 17.75 -0.22
CA ALA A 327 13.67 18.53 -1.31
C ALA A 327 12.69 18.73 -2.48
N GLY A 328 12.98 19.74 -3.30
CA GLY A 328 12.25 19.99 -4.55
C GLY A 328 10.81 20.46 -4.33
N ASN A 329 10.57 21.26 -3.30
CA ASN A 329 9.21 21.67 -2.89
C ASN A 329 8.32 20.45 -2.59
N GLY A 330 8.88 19.43 -1.92
CA GLY A 330 8.14 18.25 -1.45
C GLY A 330 7.84 17.20 -2.48
N GLN A 331 8.23 17.40 -3.73
CA GLN A 331 8.00 16.47 -4.82
C GLN A 331 8.62 15.07 -4.54
N ASN A 332 9.67 15.00 -3.71
CA ASN A 332 10.32 13.75 -3.36
C ASN A 332 9.47 12.84 -2.46
N LEU A 333 8.53 13.36 -1.65
CA LEU A 333 7.66 12.52 -0.83
C LEU A 333 6.64 11.75 -1.71
N PRO A 334 5.87 12.40 -2.62
CA PRO A 334 5.06 11.70 -3.61
C PRO A 334 5.90 10.80 -4.54
N GLY A 335 7.09 11.26 -4.96
CA GLY A 335 7.99 10.47 -5.80
C GLY A 335 8.47 9.19 -5.12
N PHE A 336 8.82 9.27 -3.84
CA PHE A 336 9.14 8.11 -3.01
C PHE A 336 7.99 7.12 -3.00
N MET A 337 6.74 7.58 -2.89
CA MET A 337 5.60 6.67 -2.81
C MET A 337 5.39 5.83 -4.06
N ILE A 338 5.56 6.44 -5.23
CA ILE A 338 5.48 5.74 -6.52
C ILE A 338 6.64 4.73 -6.64
N GLY A 339 7.87 5.17 -6.40
CA GLY A 339 9.06 4.32 -6.51
C GLY A 339 9.12 3.19 -5.48
N ARG A 340 8.66 3.47 -4.26
CA ARG A 340 8.50 2.50 -3.18
C ARG A 340 7.53 1.41 -3.59
N GLN A 341 6.38 1.76 -4.17
CA GLN A 341 5.38 0.79 -4.58
C GLN A 341 5.95 -0.22 -5.58
N LEU A 342 6.71 0.24 -6.57
CA LEU A 342 7.40 -0.65 -7.51
C LEU A 342 8.36 -1.61 -6.80
N THR A 343 9.11 -1.11 -5.81
CA THR A 343 10.09 -1.91 -5.06
C THR A 343 9.40 -2.93 -4.14
N VAL A 344 8.29 -2.54 -3.52
CA VAL A 344 7.46 -3.40 -2.67
C VAL A 344 6.84 -4.53 -3.51
N VAL A 345 6.22 -4.21 -4.65
CA VAL A 345 5.65 -5.22 -5.55
C VAL A 345 6.73 -6.18 -6.06
N ALA A 346 7.86 -5.65 -6.53
CA ALA A 346 8.98 -6.48 -6.98
C ALA A 346 9.46 -7.44 -5.88
N SER A 347 9.59 -6.94 -4.65
CA SER A 347 9.99 -7.75 -3.51
C SER A 347 8.94 -8.80 -3.14
N PHE A 348 7.63 -8.50 -3.24
CA PHE A 348 6.58 -9.47 -3.00
C PHE A 348 6.51 -10.58 -4.05
N PHE A 349 6.72 -10.26 -5.33
CA PHE A 349 6.84 -11.26 -6.39
C PHE A 349 8.03 -12.19 -6.15
N LEU A 350 9.14 -11.60 -5.70
CA LEU A 350 10.34 -12.35 -5.36
C LEU A 350 10.11 -13.26 -4.15
N VAL A 351 9.61 -12.74 -3.02
CA VAL A 351 9.21 -13.52 -1.83
C VAL A 351 8.17 -14.58 -2.18
N GLY A 352 7.25 -14.29 -3.09
CA GLY A 352 6.31 -15.25 -3.65
C GLY A 352 7.00 -16.44 -4.30
N SER A 353 8.13 -16.23 -4.99
CA SER A 353 8.93 -17.33 -5.56
C SER A 353 9.67 -18.16 -4.49
N PHE A 354 10.05 -17.55 -3.36
CA PHE A 354 10.64 -18.29 -2.22
C PHE A 354 9.61 -19.11 -1.44
N THR A 355 8.34 -18.70 -1.46
CA THR A 355 7.28 -19.30 -0.63
C THR A 355 6.28 -20.17 -1.40
N SER A 356 6.32 -20.11 -2.74
CA SER A 356 5.53 -20.98 -3.62
C SER A 356 6.16 -22.37 -3.69
N MET A 357 5.43 -23.38 -3.21
CA MET A 357 5.88 -24.76 -3.21
C MET A 357 5.69 -25.45 -4.56
N THR A 358 6.57 -26.39 -4.85
CA THR A 358 6.57 -27.21 -6.08
C THR A 358 6.38 -28.70 -5.81
N ILE A 359 5.93 -29.06 -4.61
CA ILE A 359 5.64 -30.44 -4.21
C ILE A 359 4.44 -30.95 -5.01
N VAL A 360 4.53 -32.13 -5.63
CA VAL A 360 3.44 -32.71 -6.40
C VAL A 360 2.55 -33.57 -5.48
N PRO A 361 1.27 -33.21 -5.28
CA PRO A 361 0.36 -34.02 -4.46
C PRO A 361 0.19 -35.45 -5.03
N GLY A 362 0.09 -36.44 -4.16
CA GLY A 362 -0.11 -37.85 -4.55
C GLY A 362 1.17 -38.67 -4.75
N GLU A 363 2.36 -38.06 -4.66
CA GLU A 363 3.65 -38.76 -4.79
C GLU A 363 4.22 -39.28 -3.45
N GLY A 364 3.49 -39.10 -2.34
CA GLY A 364 3.89 -39.57 -1.01
C GLY A 364 4.96 -38.72 -0.32
N ASN A 365 5.32 -37.57 -0.89
CA ASN A 365 6.30 -36.60 -0.38
C ASN A 365 5.65 -35.30 0.13
N ASN A 366 4.34 -35.31 0.42
CA ASN A 366 3.64 -34.16 0.98
C ASN A 366 4.33 -33.68 2.26
N ILE A 367 4.43 -32.36 2.43
CA ILE A 367 5.13 -31.77 3.57
C ILE A 367 4.46 -32.20 4.87
N PHE A 368 5.25 -32.73 5.82
CA PHE A 368 4.76 -33.30 7.08
C PHE A 368 3.70 -34.40 6.93
N GLY A 369 3.59 -35.05 5.76
CA GLY A 369 2.61 -36.10 5.52
C GLY A 369 1.15 -35.60 5.50
N VAL A 370 0.92 -34.33 5.19
CA VAL A 370 -0.45 -33.80 5.03
C VAL A 370 -1.18 -34.46 3.85
N SER A 371 -2.51 -34.33 3.81
CA SER A 371 -3.30 -34.86 2.69
C SER A 371 -3.00 -34.13 1.39
N ASP A 372 -3.28 -34.78 0.24
CA ASP A 372 -3.04 -34.21 -1.08
C ASP A 372 -3.79 -32.89 -1.30
N GLY A 373 -5.02 -32.78 -0.78
CA GLY A 373 -5.79 -31.54 -0.84
C GLY A 373 -5.16 -30.41 -0.01
N ALA A 374 -4.60 -30.72 1.16
CA ALA A 374 -3.87 -29.75 1.97
C ALA A 374 -2.56 -29.32 1.30
N GLN A 375 -1.84 -30.27 0.68
CA GLN A 375 -0.65 -29.97 -0.10
C GLN A 375 -0.97 -29.08 -1.31
N ALA A 376 -2.06 -29.37 -2.03
CA ALA A 376 -2.53 -28.54 -3.13
C ALA A 376 -2.84 -27.10 -2.67
N PHE A 377 -3.51 -26.94 -1.52
CA PHE A 377 -3.75 -25.63 -0.93
C PHE A 377 -2.46 -24.89 -0.58
N LEU A 378 -1.51 -25.59 0.06
CA LEU A 378 -0.19 -25.04 0.41
C LEU A 378 0.61 -24.62 -0.83
N ASN A 379 0.50 -25.36 -1.92
CA ASN A 379 1.17 -25.04 -3.18
C ASN A 379 0.74 -23.68 -3.76
N TYR A 380 -0.49 -23.22 -3.51
CA TYR A 380 -0.95 -21.89 -3.95
C TYR A 380 -0.28 -20.72 -3.23
N GLY A 381 0.46 -20.95 -2.14
CA GLY A 381 1.27 -19.92 -1.50
C GLY A 381 0.58 -19.15 -0.36
N PHE A 382 -0.58 -19.61 0.13
CA PHE A 382 -1.33 -18.93 1.20
C PHE A 382 -0.50 -18.72 2.47
N GLN A 383 0.29 -19.73 2.86
CA GLN A 383 1.23 -19.65 3.97
C GLN A 383 2.29 -18.56 3.77
N GLY A 384 2.72 -18.34 2.52
CA GLY A 384 3.64 -17.27 2.15
C GLY A 384 2.99 -15.90 2.35
N ALA A 385 1.75 -15.74 1.90
CA ALA A 385 0.98 -14.51 2.09
C ALA A 385 0.76 -14.17 3.57
N VAL A 386 0.36 -15.15 4.40
CA VAL A 386 0.18 -14.98 5.85
C VAL A 386 1.48 -14.55 6.54
N MET A 387 2.55 -15.33 6.33
CA MET A 387 3.86 -15.07 6.92
C MET A 387 4.41 -13.70 6.51
N THR A 388 4.31 -13.36 5.22
CA THR A 388 4.79 -12.08 4.67
C THR A 388 3.98 -10.92 5.21
N THR A 389 2.66 -11.04 5.28
CA THR A 389 1.80 -9.98 5.84
C THR A 389 2.19 -9.65 7.28
N ILE A 390 2.36 -10.68 8.13
CA ILE A 390 2.66 -10.45 9.54
C ILE A 390 4.11 -9.97 9.72
N LEU A 391 5.09 -10.71 9.22
CA LEU A 391 6.50 -10.49 9.52
C LEU A 391 7.17 -9.41 8.65
N ALA A 392 6.78 -9.31 7.38
CA ALA A 392 7.41 -8.42 6.42
C ALA A 392 6.65 -7.11 6.21
N SER A 393 5.43 -6.97 6.74
CA SER A 393 4.62 -5.78 6.53
C SER A 393 4.12 -5.21 7.86
N ILE A 394 3.09 -5.81 8.47
CA ILE A 394 2.40 -5.23 9.63
C ILE A 394 3.34 -5.02 10.83
N SER A 395 4.24 -5.97 11.12
CA SER A 395 5.19 -5.83 12.24
C SER A 395 6.08 -4.59 12.11
N TRP A 396 6.52 -4.30 10.89
CA TRP A 396 7.37 -3.14 10.61
C TRP A 396 6.58 -1.84 10.60
N GLN A 397 5.33 -1.88 10.13
CA GLN A 397 4.42 -0.75 10.21
C GLN A 397 4.18 -0.33 11.67
N PHE A 398 3.93 -1.29 12.57
CA PHE A 398 3.83 -1.03 14.00
C PHE A 398 5.13 -0.51 14.61
N ALA A 399 6.28 -1.10 14.24
CA ALA A 399 7.58 -0.63 14.72
C ALA A 399 7.85 0.82 14.30
N ALA A 400 7.52 1.18 13.07
CA ALA A 400 7.69 2.53 12.55
C ALA A 400 6.75 3.54 13.20
N SER A 401 5.51 3.13 13.50
CA SER A 401 4.55 3.96 14.25
C SER A 401 5.04 4.24 15.68
N ALA A 402 5.63 3.23 16.35
CA ALA A 402 6.18 3.40 17.70
C ALA A 402 7.50 4.20 17.73
N TYR A 403 8.37 3.99 16.75
CA TYR A 403 9.74 4.53 16.69
C TYR A 403 10.08 5.21 15.35
N PRO A 404 9.34 6.25 14.92
CA PRO A 404 9.54 6.86 13.61
C PRO A 404 10.94 7.47 13.47
N LEU A 405 11.52 8.03 14.54
CA LEU A 405 12.87 8.62 14.52
C LEU A 405 13.95 7.55 14.30
N ALA A 406 13.75 6.33 14.80
CA ALA A 406 14.69 5.24 14.59
C ALA A 406 14.76 4.83 13.12
N PHE A 407 13.61 4.86 12.42
CA PHE A 407 13.57 4.65 10.96
C PHE A 407 14.27 5.80 10.23
N MET A 408 13.99 7.06 10.57
CA MET A 408 14.65 8.21 9.93
C MET A 408 16.17 8.23 10.13
N ASN A 409 16.65 7.76 11.27
CA ASN A 409 18.08 7.68 11.58
C ASN A 409 18.78 6.44 10.97
N ASN A 410 18.06 5.58 10.25
CA ASN A 410 18.65 4.37 9.70
C ASN A 410 19.33 4.65 8.33
N PRO A 411 20.61 4.31 8.13
CA PRO A 411 21.26 4.46 6.81
C PRO A 411 20.56 3.68 5.69
N ILE A 412 19.95 2.54 6.01
CA ILE A 412 19.19 1.73 5.04
C ILE A 412 17.98 2.51 4.53
N THR A 413 17.29 3.25 5.41
CA THR A 413 16.16 4.11 5.04
C THR A 413 16.57 5.18 4.03
N TYR A 414 17.72 5.83 4.24
CA TYR A 414 18.26 6.80 3.27
C TYR A 414 18.58 6.16 1.90
N ILE A 415 19.20 4.97 1.90
CA ILE A 415 19.53 4.25 0.66
C ILE A 415 18.26 3.84 -0.09
N LEU A 416 17.27 3.29 0.61
CA LEU A 416 16.00 2.88 0.02
C LEU A 416 15.20 4.08 -0.50
N LEU A 417 15.27 5.24 0.16
CA LEU A 417 14.70 6.49 -0.36
C LEU A 417 15.33 6.87 -1.70
N ILE A 418 16.66 6.81 -1.82
CA ILE A 418 17.36 7.07 -3.09
C ILE A 418 16.92 6.08 -4.17
N VAL A 419 16.86 4.78 -3.84
CA VAL A 419 16.45 3.74 -4.81
C VAL A 419 15.02 3.99 -5.29
N ALA A 420 14.08 4.29 -4.40
CA ALA A 420 12.71 4.62 -4.76
C ALA A 420 12.64 5.85 -5.67
N LEU A 421 13.33 6.94 -5.32
CA LEU A 421 13.39 8.14 -6.15
C LEU A 421 14.02 7.88 -7.52
N ALA A 422 15.06 7.06 -7.59
CA ALA A 422 15.68 6.66 -8.85
C ALA A 422 14.73 5.85 -9.74
N LEU A 423 13.96 4.92 -9.14
CA LEU A 423 12.95 4.14 -9.85
C LEU A 423 11.79 5.00 -10.36
N GLU A 424 11.34 5.98 -9.58
CA GLU A 424 10.37 6.98 -10.04
C GLU A 424 10.95 7.77 -11.22
N PHE A 425 12.19 8.24 -11.10
CA PHE A 425 12.86 9.05 -12.13
C PHE A 425 12.94 8.31 -13.48
N ILE A 426 13.23 7.01 -13.48
CA ILE A 426 13.23 6.18 -14.71
C ILE A 426 11.85 6.22 -15.40
N GLY A 427 10.77 6.40 -14.64
CA GLY A 427 9.43 6.56 -15.17
C GLY A 427 8.78 5.26 -15.63
N LEU A 428 9.23 4.09 -15.12
CA LEU A 428 8.69 2.78 -15.53
C LEU A 428 7.17 2.70 -15.33
N CYS A 429 6.66 3.35 -14.29
CA CYS A 429 5.24 3.37 -13.93
C CYS A 429 4.52 4.67 -14.31
N ALA A 430 5.13 5.54 -15.12
CA ALA A 430 4.53 6.83 -15.48
C ALA A 430 3.19 6.71 -16.23
N SER A 431 2.92 5.55 -16.87
CA SER A 431 1.64 5.21 -17.49
C SER A 431 0.47 5.22 -16.50
N ALA A 432 0.71 5.02 -15.20
CA ALA A 432 -0.33 5.12 -14.18
C ALA A 432 -1.03 6.48 -14.18
N TRP A 433 -0.29 7.58 -14.41
CA TRP A 433 -0.86 8.92 -14.52
C TRP A 433 -1.77 9.07 -15.75
N VAL A 434 -1.38 8.47 -16.87
CA VAL A 434 -2.18 8.52 -18.10
C VAL A 434 -3.47 7.71 -17.92
N LEU A 435 -3.35 6.50 -17.37
CA LEU A 435 -4.52 5.67 -17.07
C LEU A 435 -5.43 6.30 -16.02
N ALA A 436 -4.87 7.01 -15.04
CA ALA A 436 -5.64 7.72 -14.03
C ALA A 436 -6.51 8.81 -14.69
N ARG A 437 -5.95 9.61 -15.60
CA ARG A 437 -6.71 10.59 -16.40
C ARG A 437 -7.80 9.95 -17.25
N VAL A 438 -7.51 8.80 -17.90
CA VAL A 438 -8.51 8.06 -18.66
C VAL A 438 -9.64 7.57 -17.75
N GLN A 439 -9.30 6.98 -16.61
CA GLN A 439 -10.28 6.50 -15.64
C GLN A 439 -11.12 7.66 -15.08
N LYS A 440 -10.51 8.80 -14.74
CA LYS A 440 -11.23 10.02 -14.33
C LYS A 440 -12.28 10.41 -15.37
N ALA A 441 -11.88 10.50 -16.64
CA ALA A 441 -12.77 10.89 -17.73
C ALA A 441 -13.89 9.87 -17.97
N VAL A 442 -13.59 8.57 -17.91
CA VAL A 442 -14.58 7.49 -18.13
C VAL A 442 -15.58 7.39 -16.97
N MET A 443 -15.11 7.55 -15.73
CA MET A 443 -15.93 7.44 -14.53
C MET A 443 -16.62 8.75 -14.14
N GLY A 444 -16.21 9.88 -14.76
CA GLY A 444 -16.74 11.20 -14.44
C GLY A 444 -16.31 11.73 -13.08
N PHE A 445 -15.16 11.27 -12.55
CA PHE A 445 -14.68 11.70 -11.24
C PHE A 445 -14.31 13.19 -11.24
N GLN A 446 -14.68 13.86 -10.16
CA GLN A 446 -14.32 15.23 -9.86
C GLN A 446 -13.34 15.29 -8.70
N TYR A 447 -12.52 16.32 -8.75
CA TYR A 447 -11.66 16.72 -7.65
C TYR A 447 -12.52 16.98 -6.41
N ASP A 448 -12.10 16.48 -5.25
CA ASP A 448 -12.89 16.54 -4.02
C ASP A 448 -13.28 18.00 -3.64
N GLU A 449 -12.41 18.96 -3.98
CA GLU A 449 -12.55 20.41 -3.83
C GLU A 449 -13.79 20.96 -4.54
N VAL A 450 -14.27 20.29 -5.59
CA VAL A 450 -15.53 20.64 -6.26
C VAL A 450 -16.72 20.45 -5.31
N TYR A 451 -16.66 19.44 -4.43
CA TYR A 451 -17.73 19.11 -3.51
C TYR A 451 -17.60 19.81 -2.16
N ILE A 452 -16.37 19.95 -1.67
CA ILE A 452 -16.12 20.41 -0.30
C ILE A 452 -15.37 21.75 -0.22
N GLY A 453 -15.03 22.38 -1.35
CA GLY A 453 -14.22 23.60 -1.39
C GLY A 453 -12.73 23.34 -1.12
N THR A 454 -11.88 24.37 -1.27
CA THR A 454 -10.46 24.29 -0.87
C THR A 454 -10.31 24.32 0.66
N PRO A 455 -9.13 23.99 1.23
CA PRO A 455 -8.91 24.09 2.68
C PRO A 455 -9.24 25.48 3.22
N GLU A 456 -8.86 26.54 2.49
CA GLU A 456 -9.15 27.93 2.84
C GLU A 456 -10.65 28.23 2.81
N GLU A 457 -11.36 27.79 1.77
CA GLU A 457 -12.81 27.97 1.69
C GLU A 457 -13.54 27.22 2.82
N ARG A 458 -13.06 26.02 3.20
CA ARG A 458 -13.63 25.25 4.32
C ARG A 458 -13.48 25.98 5.65
N ILE A 459 -12.33 26.61 5.87
CA ILE A 459 -12.07 27.44 7.05
C ILE A 459 -12.99 28.67 7.08
N GLU A 460 -13.14 29.35 5.95
CA GLU A 460 -14.02 30.53 5.82
C GLU A 460 -15.49 30.19 6.08
N ASN A 461 -15.90 28.96 5.76
CA ASN A 461 -17.28 28.48 5.93
C ASN A 461 -17.53 27.73 7.25
N ASP A 462 -16.66 27.87 8.26
CA ASP A 462 -16.81 27.25 9.59
C ASP A 462 -16.82 25.70 9.58
N HIS A 463 -16.20 25.09 8.57
CA HIS A 463 -15.94 23.64 8.47
C HIS A 463 -14.44 23.33 8.36
N PRO A 464 -13.56 23.84 9.26
CA PRO A 464 -12.13 23.63 9.14
C PRO A 464 -11.76 22.14 9.26
N ASP A 465 -10.74 21.73 8.50
CA ASP A 465 -10.19 20.38 8.61
C ASP A 465 -9.77 20.12 10.05
N LYS A 466 -10.21 18.99 10.60
CA LYS A 466 -9.84 18.56 11.94
C LYS A 466 -8.37 18.21 11.95
N GLU A 467 -7.65 18.63 13.00
CA GLU A 467 -6.34 18.04 13.26
C GLU A 467 -6.51 16.53 13.44
N PHE A 468 -5.52 15.76 12.95
CA PHE A 468 -5.46 14.33 13.24
C PHE A 468 -5.24 14.16 14.74
N GLY A 469 -6.34 14.03 15.48
CA GLY A 469 -6.31 13.79 16.91
C GLY A 469 -5.71 12.42 17.25
N PRO A 470 -5.41 12.19 18.55
CA PRO A 470 -4.98 10.88 19.06
C PRO A 470 -5.94 9.73 18.73
N ASP A 471 -7.19 10.05 18.37
CA ASP A 471 -8.27 9.11 18.05
C ASP A 471 -8.12 8.45 16.65
N MET A 472 -7.07 8.80 15.90
CA MET A 472 -6.78 8.25 14.57
C MET A 472 -5.86 7.03 14.71
N GLY A 473 -6.40 5.84 14.41
CA GLY A 473 -5.84 4.52 14.74
C GLY A 473 -4.31 4.31 14.67
N HIS A 474 -3.80 3.35 15.44
CA HIS A 474 -2.39 3.03 15.64
C HIS A 474 -1.59 2.58 14.43
N LEU A 475 -2.27 2.02 13.41
CA LEU A 475 -1.69 1.65 12.12
C LEU A 475 -1.70 2.81 11.13
N THR A 476 -2.29 3.95 11.49
CA THR A 476 -2.12 5.22 10.77
C THR A 476 -0.76 5.83 11.06
N GLY A 477 0.28 5.00 10.98
CA GLY A 477 1.60 5.54 10.76
C GLY A 477 1.50 6.51 9.59
N GLY A 478 1.79 7.79 9.86
CA GLY A 478 1.06 8.93 9.31
C GLY A 478 0.40 8.58 7.99
N GLY A 479 -0.94 8.55 8.00
CA GLY A 479 -1.70 8.23 6.80
C GLY A 479 -1.12 8.94 5.60
N PHE A 480 -1.19 8.30 4.42
CA PHE A 480 -1.11 9.07 3.19
C PHE A 480 -2.03 10.27 3.36
N MET A 481 -1.44 11.42 3.68
CA MET A 481 -2.01 12.67 3.34
C MET A 481 -1.95 12.56 1.82
N GLY A 482 -3.04 12.14 1.20
CA GLY A 482 -3.46 12.92 0.04
C GLY A 482 -3.27 14.37 0.47
N HIS A 483 -2.72 15.19 -0.41
CA HIS A 483 -2.72 16.65 -0.24
C HIS A 483 -3.95 17.03 0.60
N GLN A 484 -3.85 17.91 1.62
CA GLN A 484 -5.07 18.34 2.34
C GLN A 484 -6.11 18.55 1.27
N VAL A 485 -7.36 18.12 1.41
CA VAL A 485 -8.23 18.12 0.24
C VAL A 485 -8.27 19.53 -0.37
N GLY A 486 -7.58 19.77 -1.49
CA GLY A 486 -7.22 21.06 -2.09
C GLY A 486 -5.89 21.76 -1.75
N SER A 487 -4.90 21.16 -1.09
CA SER A 487 -3.59 21.79 -0.81
C SER A 487 -2.67 21.72 -2.03
N HIS A 488 -1.98 22.83 -2.25
CA HIS A 488 -1.12 23.02 -3.41
C HIS A 488 0.31 22.48 -3.23
N ASP A 489 0.68 22.01 -2.03
CA ASP A 489 2.04 21.55 -1.71
C ASP A 489 2.04 20.29 -0.82
N ALA A 490 3.01 19.41 -1.07
CA ALA A 490 3.30 18.22 -0.26
C ALA A 490 4.17 18.55 0.99
N LEU A 491 4.65 19.80 1.12
CA LEU A 491 5.53 20.28 2.21
C LEU A 491 4.88 21.07 3.33
N ASP A 492 3.58 21.33 3.33
CA ASP A 492 3.00 22.31 4.27
C ASP A 492 3.13 21.96 5.76
N GLY A 493 3.70 20.81 6.12
CA GLY A 493 3.95 20.45 7.52
C GLY A 493 2.62 20.38 8.28
N PRO A 494 2.63 20.44 9.63
CA PRO A 494 1.37 20.48 10.37
C PRO A 494 0.60 21.73 9.96
N VAL A 495 -0.61 21.49 9.45
CA VAL A 495 -1.71 22.43 9.17
C VAL A 495 -1.30 23.88 9.42
N PRO A 496 -0.89 24.67 8.40
CA PRO A 496 -0.70 26.11 8.57
C PRO A 496 -2.01 26.83 8.99
N HIS A 497 -3.10 26.07 9.05
CA HIS A 497 -4.45 26.47 9.36
C HIS A 497 -5.14 25.60 10.42
N SER A 498 -4.40 25.07 11.41
CA SER A 498 -5.08 24.52 12.58
C SER A 498 -5.90 25.60 13.28
N LYS A 499 -6.95 25.19 14.00
CA LYS A 499 -7.78 26.10 14.81
C LYS A 499 -6.92 27.01 15.70
N ASP A 500 -5.85 26.47 16.27
CA ASP A 500 -4.92 27.19 17.15
C ASP A 500 -4.06 28.20 16.38
N ALA A 501 -3.60 27.86 15.17
CA ALA A 501 -2.88 28.80 14.29
C ALA A 501 -3.81 29.94 13.80
N LEU A 502 -5.09 29.64 13.60
CA LEU A 502 -6.13 30.60 13.24
C LEU A 502 -6.54 31.51 14.41
N GLU A 503 -6.66 30.98 15.63
CA GLU A 503 -6.91 31.78 16.83
C GLU A 503 -5.71 32.70 17.13
N ALA A 504 -4.48 32.23 16.90
CA ALA A 504 -3.27 33.05 16.99
C ALA A 504 -3.18 34.13 15.91
N LYS A 505 -3.63 33.83 14.67
CA LYS A 505 -3.71 34.82 13.58
C LYS A 505 -4.82 35.85 13.84
N ARG A 506 -6.03 35.42 14.18
CA ARG A 506 -7.15 36.31 14.55
C ARG A 506 -6.80 37.19 15.75
N SER A 507 -6.07 36.66 16.73
CA SER A 507 -5.56 37.45 17.86
C SER A 507 -4.52 38.48 17.43
N ARG A 508 -3.59 38.13 16.52
CA ARG A 508 -2.65 39.10 15.93
C ARG A 508 -3.36 40.16 15.10
N ASP A 509 -4.23 39.78 14.19
CA ASP A 509 -4.95 40.70 13.32
C ASP A 509 -5.86 41.64 14.15
N ALA A 510 -6.45 41.15 15.25
CA ALA A 510 -7.20 41.96 16.20
C ALA A 510 -6.31 42.93 17.02
N LEU A 511 -5.10 42.51 17.38
CA LEU A 511 -4.09 43.36 18.04
C LEU A 511 -3.60 44.46 17.09
N GLU A 512 -3.27 44.10 15.84
CA GLU A 512 -2.84 45.06 14.81
C GLU A 512 -3.95 46.06 14.45
N ALA A 513 -5.22 45.63 14.43
CA ALA A 513 -6.36 46.52 14.25
C ALA A 513 -6.61 47.45 15.46
N GLN A 514 -6.24 47.04 16.67
CA GLN A 514 -6.26 47.90 17.87
C GLN A 514 -5.10 48.89 17.90
N GLU A 515 -3.93 48.53 17.34
CA GLU A 515 -2.78 49.43 17.24
C GLU A 515 -2.92 50.45 16.09
N ALA A 516 -3.76 50.15 15.09
CA ALA A 516 -4.08 51.02 13.96
C ALA A 516 -5.28 51.97 14.19
N ALA A 517 -6.00 51.84 15.31
CA ALA A 517 -7.12 52.69 15.73
C ALA A 517 -6.72 53.61 16.88
#